data_AF-A0A939TNJ0-F1
#
_entry.id   AF-A0A939TNJ0-F1
#
_cell.length_a   1.000
_cell.length_b   1.000
_cell.length_c   1.000
_cell.angle_alpha   90.00
_cell.angle_beta   90.00
_cell.angle_gamma   90.00
#
_symmetry.space_group_name_H-M   'P 1'
#
loop_
_entity.id
_entity.type
_entity.pdbx_description
1 polymer ?
#
loop_
_entity_poly.entity_id
_entity_poly.type
_entity_poly.pdbx_seq_one_letter_code
_entity_poly.pdbx_strand_id
1 'polypeptide(L)'
;MGGVRFSAHAEERLRSSRIVLTPEHVQRLNGAVSKAEAKGARESLILIDDLALVVSIKNRTVITAIGPDRLKENVFTNIDSAVIA
;
A
#
# COMPACT_ATOMS: atom_id res chain seq x y z
N MET A 1 -2.67 -4.75 -18.59
CA MET A 1 -2.95 -4.53 -17.17
C MET A 1 -1.68 -4.04 -16.50
N GLY A 2 -1.67 -2.83 -15.97
CA GLY A 2 -0.48 -2.23 -15.35
C GLY A 2 -0.33 -2.66 -13.89
N GLY A 3 0.86 -3.14 -13.54
CA GLY A 3 1.22 -3.42 -12.15
C GLY A 3 1.27 -2.13 -11.32
N VAL A 4 1.13 -2.27 -10.00
CA VAL A 4 1.35 -1.18 -9.05
C VAL A 4 2.78 -0.64 -9.14
N ARG A 5 2.91 0.68 -9.06
CA ARG A 5 4.19 1.40 -9.04
C ARG A 5 4.53 1.83 -7.62
N PHE A 6 5.80 2.09 -7.36
CA PHE A 6 6.26 2.64 -6.09
C PHE A 6 6.77 4.06 -6.34
N SER A 7 6.37 5.00 -5.48
CA SER A 7 6.96 6.33 -5.48
C SER A 7 8.37 6.29 -4.90
N ALA A 8 9.19 7.31 -5.19
CA ALA A 8 10.52 7.45 -4.59
C ALA A 8 10.46 7.40 -3.04
N HIS A 9 9.43 7.99 -2.44
CA HIS A 9 9.24 7.94 -0.98
C HIS A 9 8.92 6.52 -0.49
N ALA A 10 8.05 5.78 -1.19
CA ALA A 10 7.77 4.39 -0.84
C ALA A 10 9.01 3.50 -0.96
N GLU A 11 9.80 3.66 -2.02
CA GLU A 11 11.05 2.90 -2.21
C GLU A 11 12.06 3.20 -1.10
N GLU A 12 12.23 4.46 -0.72
CA GLU A 12 13.08 4.87 0.39
C GLU A 12 12.61 4.22 1.70
N ARG A 13 11.31 4.27 2.00
CA ARG A 13 10.72 3.68 3.20
C ARG A 13 10.93 2.17 3.29
N LEU A 14 10.75 1.46 2.17
CA LEU A 14 10.99 0.02 2.10
C LEU A 14 12.46 -0.31 2.40
N ARG A 15 13.40 0.45 1.81
CA ARG A 15 14.84 0.30 2.06
C ARG A 15 15.21 0.60 3.51
N SER A 16 14.81 1.75 4.05
CA SER A 16 15.15 2.17 5.42
C SER A 16 14.56 1.25 6.49
N SER A 17 13.39 0.67 6.21
CA SER A 17 12.72 -0.28 7.12
C SER A 17 13.13 -1.73 6.88
N ARG A 18 14.03 -2.00 5.93
CA ARG A 18 14.45 -3.35 5.50
C ARG A 18 13.26 -4.26 5.13
N ILE A 19 12.21 -3.67 4.58
CA ILE A 19 11.03 -4.40 4.13
C ILE A 19 11.31 -4.94 2.73
N VAL A 20 11.24 -6.26 2.59
CA VAL A 20 11.32 -6.95 1.30
C VAL A 20 9.92 -7.40 0.91
N LEU A 21 9.43 -6.88 -0.21
CA LEU A 21 8.16 -7.34 -0.77
C LEU A 21 8.39 -8.64 -1.54
N THR A 22 7.71 -9.71 -1.12
CA THR A 22 7.71 -10.98 -1.84
C THR A 22 6.84 -10.85 -3.09
N PRO A 23 7.00 -11.75 -4.09
CA PRO A 23 6.09 -11.81 -5.23
C PRO A 23 4.62 -11.94 -4.81
N GLU A 24 4.35 -12.67 -3.72
CA GLU A 24 3.02 -12.82 -3.14
C GLU A 24 2.47 -11.51 -2.58
N HIS A 25 3.27 -10.72 -1.85
CA HIS A 25 2.86 -9.40 -1.38
C HIS A 25 2.47 -8.50 -2.56
N VAL A 26 3.27 -8.50 -3.64
CA VAL A 26 2.98 -7.70 -4.84
C VAL A 26 1.70 -8.18 -5.54
N GLN A 27 1.46 -9.48 -5.60
CA GLN A 27 0.23 -10.03 -6.17
C GLN A 27 -1.01 -9.63 -5.35
N ARG A 28 -0.96 -9.79 -4.02
CA ARG A 28 -2.04 -9.37 -3.10
C ARG A 28 -2.30 -7.87 -3.19
N LEU A 29 -1.24 -7.06 -3.26
CA LEU A 29 -1.33 -5.62 -3.45
C LEU A 29 -2.03 -5.24 -4.75
N ASN A 30 -1.66 -5.85 -5.88
CA ASN A 30 -2.34 -5.61 -7.15
C ASN A 30 -3.83 -5.97 -7.08
N GLY A 31 -4.16 -7.09 -6.45
CA GLY A 31 -5.54 -7.51 -6.23
C GLY A 31 -6.32 -6.55 -5.32
N ALA A 32 -5.71 -6.08 -4.25
CA ALA A 32 -6.27 -5.10 -3.33
C ALA A 32 -6.56 -3.77 -4.03
N VAL A 33 -5.62 -3.26 -4.83
CA VAL A 33 -5.80 -2.05 -5.64
C VAL A 33 -6.95 -2.21 -6.62
N SER A 34 -7.04 -3.34 -7.34
CA SER A 34 -8.15 -3.59 -8.26
C SER A 34 -9.50 -3.71 -7.55
N LYS A 35 -9.55 -4.30 -6.35
CA LYS A 35 -10.78 -4.35 -5.53
C LYS A 35 -11.21 -2.97 -5.05
N ALA A 36 -10.26 -2.13 -4.63
CA ALA A 36 -10.52 -0.75 -4.22
C ALA A 36 -11.02 0.09 -5.39
N GLU A 37 -10.35 -0.02 -6.55
CA GLU A 37 -10.72 0.65 -7.80
C GLU A 37 -12.14 0.30 -8.23
N ALA A 38 -12.51 -0.98 -8.19
CA ALA A 38 -13.86 -1.44 -8.51
C ALA A 38 -14.95 -0.86 -7.58
N LYS A 39 -14.58 -0.42 -6.38
CA LYS A 39 -15.47 0.23 -5.41
C LYS A 39 -15.41 1.77 -5.47
N GLY A 40 -14.65 2.34 -6.42
CA GLY A 40 -14.54 3.78 -6.60
C GLY A 40 -13.60 4.48 -5.62
N ALA A 41 -12.74 3.73 -4.91
CA ALA A 41 -11.74 4.30 -4.02
C ALA A 41 -10.71 5.14 -4.79
N ARG A 42 -10.17 6.17 -4.14
CA ARG A 42 -9.13 7.04 -4.71
C ARG A 42 -7.81 6.91 -3.99
N GLU A 43 -7.84 6.94 -2.66
CA GLU A 43 -6.66 6.87 -1.80
C GLU A 43 -6.95 5.85 -0.70
N SER A 44 -6.24 4.72 -0.72
CA SER A 44 -6.50 3.61 0.18
C SER A 44 -5.33 3.34 1.12
N LEU A 45 -5.67 2.98 2.36
CA LEU A 45 -4.78 2.23 3.23
C LEU A 45 -4.96 0.74 2.90
N ILE A 46 -3.89 0.09 2.47
CA ILE A 46 -3.88 -1.35 2.18
C ILE A 46 -3.02 -2.03 3.23
N LEU A 47 -3.61 -2.95 3.98
CA LEU A 47 -2.93 -3.81 4.95
C LEU A 47 -2.67 -5.18 4.32
N ILE A 48 -1.41 -5.59 4.28
CA ILE A 48 -0.98 -6.93 3.82
C ILE A 48 -0.09 -7.49 4.92
N ASP A 49 -0.60 -8.50 5.62
CA ASP A 49 0.03 -9.05 6.82
C ASP A 49 0.35 -7.91 7.81
N ASP A 50 1.62 -7.72 8.18
CA ASP A 50 2.06 -6.61 9.05
C ASP A 50 2.62 -5.40 8.29
N LEU A 51 2.21 -5.20 7.03
CA LEU A 51 2.60 -4.04 6.21
C LEU A 51 1.40 -3.14 5.96
N ALA A 52 1.55 -1.84 6.25
CA ALA A 52 0.62 -0.81 5.81
C ALA A 52 1.18 -0.05 4.61
N LEU A 53 0.38 0.04 3.57
CA LEU A 53 0.71 0.73 2.33
C LEU A 53 -0.35 1.80 2.08
N VAL A 54 0.07 3.06 1.94
CA VAL A 54 -0.83 4.11 1.45
C VAL A 54 -0.70 4.15 -0.06
N VAL A 55 -1.81 3.98 -0.76
CA VAL A 55 -1.83 3.76 -2.20
C VAL A 55 -2.82 4.70 -2.87
N SER A 56 -2.32 5.43 -3.86
CA SER A 56 -3.18 6.14 -4.80
C SER A 56 -3.74 5.14 -5.79
N ILE A 57 -5.02 4.81 -5.63
CA ILE A 57 -5.73 3.84 -6.47
C ILE A 57 -5.84 4.36 -7.89
N LYS A 58 -6.20 5.64 -8.06
CA LYS A 58 -6.31 6.30 -9.37
C LYS A 58 -5.00 6.22 -10.16
N ASN A 59 -3.86 6.37 -9.48
CA ASN A 59 -2.55 6.36 -10.11
C ASN A 59 -1.89 4.98 -10.11
N ARG A 60 -2.47 4.00 -9.40
CA ARG A 60 -1.90 2.68 -9.09
C ARG A 60 -0.47 2.81 -8.55
N THR A 61 -0.28 3.73 -7.60
CA THR A 61 1.04 4.07 -7.04
C THR A 61 1.03 4.00 -5.53
N VAL A 62 1.96 3.22 -4.96
CA VAL A 62 2.26 3.21 -3.53
C VAL A 62 2.97 4.52 -3.17
N ILE A 63 2.34 5.33 -2.34
CA ILE A 63 2.84 6.62 -1.86
C ILE A 63 3.83 6.39 -0.72
N THR A 64 3.48 5.53 0.23
CA THR A 64 4.37 5.20 1.35
C THR A 64 4.15 3.78 1.86
N ALA A 65 5.15 3.25 2.54
CA ALA A 65 5.13 1.93 3.17
C ALA A 65 5.53 2.05 4.64
N ILE A 66 4.79 1.36 5.50
CA ILE A 66 4.99 1.33 6.95
C ILE A 66 5.13 -0.14 7.35
N GLY A 67 6.25 -0.45 7.99
CA GLY A 67 6.55 -1.79 8.48
C GLY A 67 5.93 -2.10 9.84
N PRO A 68 6.02 -3.37 10.27
CA PRO A 68 5.44 -3.88 11.52
C PRO A 68 5.83 -3.07 12.75
N ASP A 69 7.12 -2.73 12.86
CA ASP A 69 7.66 -2.04 14.03
C ASP A 69 7.06 -0.64 14.25
N ARG A 70 6.57 -0.04 13.17
CA ARG A 70 6.03 1.30 13.19
C ARG A 70 4.52 1.33 13.11
N LEU A 71 3.82 0.21 12.87
CA LEU A 71 2.39 0.20 12.62
C LEU A 71 1.55 0.70 13.81
N LYS A 72 1.99 0.44 15.04
CA LYS A 72 1.26 0.81 16.26
C LYS A 72 1.18 2.33 16.40
N GLU A 73 0.01 2.81 16.84
CA GLU A 73 -0.24 4.21 17.22
C GLU A 73 -0.17 5.25 16.08
N ASN A 74 -0.19 4.85 14.81
CA ASN A 74 -0.31 5.81 13.70
C ASN A 74 -1.74 6.23 13.42
N VAL A 75 -1.91 7.50 13.06
CA VAL A 75 -3.14 8.04 12.48
C VAL A 75 -2.90 8.26 10.98
N PHE A 76 -3.68 7.56 10.16
CA PHE A 76 -3.71 7.77 8.71
C PHE A 76 -4.86 8.72 8.36
N THR A 77 -4.57 9.74 7.56
CA THR A 77 -5.55 10.74 7.11
C THR A 77 -5.54 10.83 5.59
N ASN A 78 -6.53 11.51 5.01
CA ASN A 78 -6.69 11.65 3.56
C ASN A 78 -6.83 10.30 2.83
N ILE A 79 -7.41 9.32 3.52
CA ILE A 79 -7.75 8.01 3.01
C ILE A 79 -9.27 7.91 2.94
N ASP A 80 -9.80 7.44 1.81
CA ASP A 80 -11.25 7.24 1.62
C ASP A 80 -11.67 5.78 1.77
N SER A 81 -10.70 4.88 1.95
CA SER A 81 -10.92 3.44 1.94
C SER A 81 -9.79 2.67 2.63
N ALA A 82 -10.15 1.57 3.30
CA ALA A 82 -9.19 0.62 3.83
C ALA A 82 -9.43 -0.76 3.22
N VAL A 83 -8.37 -1.45 2.83
CA VAL A 83 -8.42 -2.81 2.31
C VAL A 83 -7.53 -3.69 3.16
N ILE A 84 -8.11 -4.78 3.67
CA ILE A 84 -7.37 -5.84 4.35
C ILE A 84 -7.21 -6.97 3.34
N ALA A 85 -5.98 -7.30 2.99
CA ALA A 85 -5.64 -8.18 1.87
C ALA A 85 -4.60 -9.21 2.27
#